data_AF-A0A9P6N1E7-F1
#
_entry.id   AF-A0A9P6N1E7-F1
#
_cell.length_a   1.000
_cell.length_b   1.000
_cell.length_c   1.000
_cell.angle_alpha   90.00
_cell.angle_beta   90.00
_cell.angle_gamma   90.00
#
_symmetry.space_group_name_H-M   'P 1'
#
loop_
_entity.id
_entity.type
_entity.pdbx_description
1 polymer ?
#
loop_
_entity_poly.entity_id
_entity_poly.type
_entity_poly.pdbx_seq_one_letter_code
_entity_poly.pdbx_strand_id
1 'polypeptide(L)' 'PISSTGIQVHARTPDFPQKGWSIEEGLLDQDHCYAVAAQTNIAGDGQMMDGSGIKRLNWAELLKDAAPYPN' A
#
# COMPACT_ATOMS: atom_id res chain seq x y z
N PRO A 1 -11.58 -32.50 5.11
CA PRO A 1 -11.64 -31.30 5.97
C PRO A 1 -10.83 -30.16 5.34
N ILE A 2 -11.51 -29.13 4.83
CA ILE A 2 -10.85 -27.96 4.24
C ILE A 2 -10.35 -27.11 5.41
N SER A 3 -9.04 -26.98 5.54
CA SER A 3 -8.41 -26.10 6.51
C SER A 3 -8.77 -24.67 6.15
N SER A 4 -9.80 -24.14 6.81
CA SER A 4 -10.16 -22.72 6.73
C SER A 4 -9.03 -21.92 7.37
N THR A 5 -8.20 -21.27 6.54
CA THR A 5 -7.28 -20.25 7.02
C THR A 5 -8.14 -19.06 7.43
N GLY A 6 -8.53 -19.02 8.70
CA GLY A 6 -9.24 -17.88 9.27
C GLY A 6 -8.36 -16.65 9.11
N ILE A 7 -8.77 -15.73 8.24
CA ILE A 7 -8.16 -14.39 8.15
C ILE A 7 -8.45 -13.73 9.51
N GLN A 8 -7.46 -13.71 10.39
CA GLN A 8 -7.54 -12.96 11.64
C GLN A 8 -7.52 -11.47 11.28
N VAL A 9 -8.71 -10.88 11.20
CA VAL A 9 -8.84 -9.42 11.15
C VAL A 9 -8.49 -8.92 12.55
N HIS A 10 -7.23 -8.54 12.75
CA HIS A 10 -6.80 -7.87 13.98
C HIS A 10 -7.71 -6.65 14.22
N ALA A 11 -8.13 -6.46 15.48
CA ALA A 11 -8.95 -5.34 15.91
C ALA A 11 -8.32 -3.99 15.49
N ARG A 12 -9.18 -2.97 15.36
CA ARG A 12 -8.86 -1.59 14.96
C ARG A 12 -7.46 -1.17 15.43
N THR A 13 -6.68 -0.74 14.44
CA THR A 13 -5.32 -0.25 14.44
C THR A 13 -4.91 0.55 15.70
N PRO A 14 -3.66 0.39 16.19
CA PRO A 14 -3.08 1.03 17.39
C PRO A 14 -3.30 2.55 17.53
N ASP A 15 -3.06 3.09 18.73
CA ASP A 15 -2.89 4.53 18.95
C ASP A 15 -1.70 5.05 18.10
N PHE A 16 -2.00 5.54 16.90
CA PHE A 16 -1.07 6.12 15.92
C PHE A 16 -1.17 7.66 15.92
N PRO A 17 -0.10 8.40 15.56
CA PRO A 17 1.20 7.92 15.07
C PRO A 17 2.24 7.69 16.18
N GLN A 18 2.85 6.51 16.19
CA GLN A 18 4.03 6.23 17.02
C GLN A 18 5.27 6.92 16.45
N LYS A 19 6.25 7.26 17.30
CA LYS A 19 7.51 7.87 16.86
C LYS A 19 8.18 7.04 15.77
N GLY A 20 8.54 7.67 14.65
CA GLY A 20 9.16 7.01 13.51
C GLY A 20 8.17 6.40 12.52
N TRP A 21 6.86 6.55 12.71
CA TRP A 21 5.86 6.24 11.69
C TRP A 21 5.32 7.52 11.07
N SER A 22 5.09 7.46 9.77
CA SER A 22 4.40 8.48 9.00
C SER A 22 3.26 7.88 8.23
N ILE A 23 2.17 8.63 8.13
CA ILE A 23 0.97 8.20 7.42
C ILE A 23 0.65 9.25 6.38
N GLU A 24 0.40 8.79 5.17
CA GLU A 24 -0.11 9.57 4.06
C GLU A 24 -1.50 9.04 3.71
N GLU A 25 -2.50 9.93 3.67
CA GLU A 25 -3.88 9.57 3.34
C GLU A 25 -4.38 10.46 2.21
N GLY A 26 -5.24 9.92 1.36
CA GLY A 26 -5.83 10.67 0.27
C GLY A 26 -7.05 9.99 -0.34
N LEU A 27 -7.71 10.71 -1.25
CA LEU A 27 -8.85 10.19 -2.00
C LEU A 27 -8.38 9.68 -3.37
N LEU A 28 -8.76 8.46 -3.71
CA LEU A 28 -8.57 7.92 -5.06
C LEU A 28 -9.65 8.49 -5.99
N ASP A 29 -10.88 8.61 -5.50
CA ASP A 29 -12.02 9.24 -6.15
C ASP A 29 -13.07 9.67 -5.09
N GLN A 30 -14.31 9.93 -5.50
CA GLN A 30 -15.36 10.43 -4.59
C GLN A 30 -15.74 9.43 -3.49
N ASP A 31 -15.53 8.13 -3.73
CA ASP A 31 -16.03 7.06 -2.85
C ASP A 31 -14.89 6.20 -2.26
N HIS A 32 -13.67 6.34 -2.76
CA HIS A 32 -12.53 5.51 -2.35
C HIS A 32 -11.40 6.36 -1.76
N CYS A 33 -10.85 5.91 -0.64
CA CYS A 33 -9.66 6.48 -0.01
C CYS A 33 -8.50 5.48 0.03
N TYR A 34 -7.30 5.99 0.23
CA TYR A 34 -6.11 5.19 0.50
C TYR A 34 -5.37 5.73 1.72
N ALA A 35 -4.58 4.87 2.35
CA ALA A 35 -3.64 5.22 3.41
C ALA A 35 -2.34 4.42 3.22
N VAL A 36 -1.20 5.10 3.25
CA VAL A 36 0.14 4.51 3.22
C VAL A 36 0.80 4.80 4.55
N ALA A 37 1.15 3.74 5.29
CA ALA A 37 1.97 3.85 6.49
C ALA A 37 3.41 3.49 6.16
N ALA A 38 4.34 4.38 6.47
CA ALA A 38 5.77 4.17 6.30
C ALA A 38 6.50 4.33 7.64
N GLN A 39 7.46 3.44 7.91
CA GLN A 39 8.30 3.52 9.10
C GLN A 39 9.69 4.05 8.72
N THR A 40 10.06 5.19 9.29
CA THR A 40 11.41 5.79 9.18
C THR A 40 12.39 5.07 10.11
N ASN A 41 12.60 3.78 9.89
CA ASN A 41 13.69 3.00 10.54
C ASN A 41 14.90 2.79 9.63
N ILE A 42 14.90 3.37 8.43
CA ILE A 42 15.97 3.22 7.45
C ILE A 42 16.63 4.59 7.30
N ALA A 43 17.92 4.65 7.61
CA ALA A 43 18.79 5.79 7.35
C ALA A 43 18.80 6.07 5.83
N GLY A 44 17.89 6.91 5.38
CA GLY A 44 17.70 7.23 3.98
C GLY A 44 16.59 8.24 3.90
N ASP A 45 16.93 9.38 3.30
CA ASP A 45 16.12 10.57 3.08
C ASP A 45 14.96 10.24 2.09
N GLY A 46 14.07 9.35 2.52
CA GLY A 46 12.91 8.90 1.77
C GLY A 46 11.86 10.00 1.83
N GLN A 47 11.91 10.91 0.86
CA GLN A 47 10.90 11.92 0.63
C GLN A 47 9.52 11.24 0.65
N MET A 48 8.65 11.64 1.58
CA MET A 48 7.28 11.15 1.58
C MET A 48 6.64 11.57 0.25
N MET A 49 6.03 10.59 -0.42
CA MET A 49 5.19 10.87 -1.58
C MET A 49 4.01 11.70 -1.07
N ASP A 50 3.62 12.75 -1.76
CA ASP A 50 2.57 13.69 -1.32
C ASP A 50 1.18 13.26 -1.82
N GLY A 51 1.01 12.00 -2.19
CA GLY A 51 -0.24 11.46 -2.70
C GLY A 51 -0.64 11.86 -4.11
N SER A 52 -0.07 12.94 -4.62
CA SER A 52 -0.16 13.30 -6.03
C SER A 52 0.51 12.24 -6.93
N GLY A 53 1.31 11.35 -6.35
CA GLY A 53 2.07 10.29 -7.01
C GLY A 53 1.34 8.96 -7.26
N ILE A 54 0.09 8.75 -6.81
CA ILE A 54 -0.61 7.48 -7.09
C ILE A 54 -1.08 7.43 -8.54
N LYS A 55 -0.32 6.70 -9.36
CA LYS A 55 -0.62 6.49 -10.78
C LYS A 55 -1.58 5.31 -10.98
N ARG A 56 -2.73 5.57 -11.61
CA ARG A 56 -3.62 4.51 -12.13
C ARG A 56 -3.00 3.90 -13.38
N LEU A 57 -2.73 2.59 -13.36
CA LEU A 57 -2.15 1.87 -14.49
C LEU A 57 -3.23 1.13 -15.27
N ASN A 58 -3.14 1.17 -16.60
CA ASN A 58 -3.96 0.35 -17.49
C ASN A 58 -3.29 -1.00 -17.79
N TRP A 59 -4.00 -1.88 -18.52
CA TRP A 59 -3.52 -3.23 -18.80
C TRP A 59 -2.22 -3.26 -19.63
N ALA A 60 -2.06 -2.33 -20.58
CA ALA A 60 -0.84 -2.25 -21.37
C ALA A 60 0.37 -1.86 -20.51
N GLU A 61 0.18 -0.92 -19.58
CA GLU A 61 1.23 -0.48 -18.65
C GLU A 61 1.64 -1.59 -17.66
N LEU A 62 0.68 -2.39 -17.21
CA LEU A 62 0.94 -3.53 -16.32
C LEU A 62 1.68 -4.68 -17.04
N LEU A 63 1.48 -4.84 -18.36
CA LEU A 63 2.08 -5.93 -19.15
C LEU A 63 3.36 -5.55 -19.89
N LYS A 64 3.82 -4.30 -19.79
CA LYS A 64 4.96 -3.80 -20.59
C LYS A 64 6.22 -4.67 -20.50
N ASP A 65 6.45 -5.31 -19.35
CA ASP A 65 7.61 -6.17 -19.08
C ASP A 65 7.19 -7.63 -18.81
N ALA A 66 5.92 -7.98 -19.03
CA ALA A 66 5.43 -9.33 -18.78
C ALA A 66 5.94 -10.29 -19.86
N ALA A 67 6.52 -11.41 -19.42
CA ALA A 67 6.84 -12.55 -20.28
C ALA A 67 5.92 -13.73 -19.94
N PRO A 68 5.56 -14.57 -20.91
CA PRO A 68 4.87 -15.82 -20.63
C PRO A 68 5.70 -16.66 -19.66
N TYR A 69 5.02 -17.31 -18.71
CA TYR A 69 5.68 -18.31 -17.88
C TYR A 69 6.16 -19.45 -18.79
N PRO A 70 7.43 -19.91 -18.68
CA PRO A 70 7.92 -21.00 -19.51
C PRO A 70 7.09 -22.26 -19.27
N ASN A 71 6.68 -22.92 -20.37
CA ASN A 71 5.93 -24.19 -20.38
C ASN A 71 6.83 -25.38 -20.04
#